data_AF-A0A1V1PIY2-F1
#
_entry.id   AF-A0A1V1PIY2-F1
#
_cell.length_a   1.000
_cell.length_b   1.000
_cell.length_c   1.000
_cell.angle_alpha   90.00
_cell.angle_beta   90.00
_cell.angle_gamma   90.00
#
_symmetry.space_group_name_H-M   'P 1'
#
loop_
_entity.id
_entity.type
_entity.pdbx_description
1 polymer ?
#
loop_
_entity_poly.entity_id
_entity_poly.type
_entity_poly.pdbx_seq_one_letter_code
_entity_poly.pdbx_strand_id
1 'polypeptide(L)'
;MKPFDDEEFSAFAPVRAPGSLVDFCTREGAQALKDKIEAYWRDRGHAVMVSLENVGFHPAIRAARYEVRSDMVNGMPRSIVHAKKPAPANEVYVDDYDGDDLDVE
;
A
#
# COMPACT_ATOMS: atom_id res chain seq x y z
N MET A 1 -20.54 14.28 45.51
CA MET A 1 -20.13 13.67 44.23
C MET A 1 -20.84 14.46 43.13
N LYS A 2 -20.17 15.38 42.43
CA LYS A 2 -20.82 16.03 41.28
C LYS A 2 -20.90 15.01 40.14
N PRO A 3 -22.00 14.96 39.37
CA PRO A 3 -22.03 14.20 38.13
C PRO A 3 -20.93 14.74 37.21
N PHE A 4 -20.22 13.85 36.52
CA PHE A 4 -19.29 14.23 35.47
C PHE A 4 -20.10 14.84 34.34
N ASP A 5 -19.90 16.13 34.06
CA ASP A 5 -20.56 16.83 32.97
C ASP A 5 -19.92 16.42 31.63
N ASP A 6 -20.70 15.80 30.74
CA ASP A 6 -20.25 15.34 29.42
C ASP A 6 -19.68 16.47 28.53
N GLU A 7 -20.06 17.73 28.80
CA GLU A 7 -19.52 18.92 28.14
C GLU A 7 -18.04 19.17 28.44
N GLU A 8 -17.55 18.78 29.62
CA GLU A 8 -16.14 18.97 30.00
C GLU A 8 -15.23 18.01 29.21
N PHE A 9 -15.72 16.80 28.89
CA PHE A 9 -14.98 15.82 28.08
C PHE A 9 -14.89 16.25 26.61
N SER A 10 -15.93 16.91 26.11
CA SER A 10 -15.97 17.49 24.76
C SER A 10 -14.97 18.64 24.60
N ALA A 11 -14.71 19.40 25.66
CA ALA A 11 -13.71 20.48 25.66
C ALA A 11 -12.25 19.98 25.53
N PHE A 12 -11.99 18.69 25.81
CA PHE A 12 -10.69 18.04 25.61
C PHE A 12 -10.59 17.27 24.29
N ALA A 13 -11.68 17.15 23.52
CA ALA A 13 -11.57 16.68 22.14
C ALA A 13 -10.81 17.76 21.35
N PRO A 14 -9.65 17.44 20.73
CA PRO A 14 -8.94 18.43 19.95
C PRO A 14 -9.85 18.86 18.79
N VAL A 15 -10.41 20.06 18.89
CA VAL A 15 -11.06 20.75 17.77
C VAL A 15 -9.98 21.00 16.74
N ARG A 16 -9.81 20.05 15.82
CA ARG A 16 -8.83 20.15 14.74
C ARG A 16 -9.25 21.29 13.83
N ALA A 17 -8.41 22.32 13.75
CA ALA A 17 -8.61 23.46 12.86
C ALA A 17 -8.76 22.99 11.40
N PRO A 18 -9.59 23.64 10.57
CA PRO A 18 -9.68 23.36 9.14
C PRO A 18 -8.33 23.65 8.49
N GLY A 19 -7.61 22.60 8.09
CA GLY A 19 -6.23 22.66 7.58
C GLY A 19 -5.19 21.99 8.49
N SER A 20 -5.56 21.51 9.67
CA SER A 20 -4.69 20.70 10.52
C SER A 20 -4.66 19.24 10.03
N LEU A 21 -3.49 18.78 9.58
CA LEU A 21 -3.09 17.38 9.32
C LEU A 21 -4.23 16.48 8.82
N VAL A 22 -4.52 16.56 7.51
CA VAL A 22 -5.49 15.70 6.81
C VAL A 22 -5.34 14.25 7.29
N ASP A 23 -6.41 13.69 7.85
CA ASP A 23 -6.39 12.33 8.40
C ASP A 23 -6.52 11.28 7.28
N PHE A 24 -5.38 10.76 6.84
CA PHE A 24 -5.30 9.70 5.85
C PHE A 24 -5.52 8.29 6.45
N CYS A 25 -5.74 8.18 7.76
CA CYS A 25 -6.00 6.89 8.42
C CYS A 25 -7.49 6.51 8.39
N THR A 26 -8.36 7.40 7.91
CA THR A 26 -9.77 7.13 7.63
C THR A 26 -9.95 6.50 6.25
N ARG A 27 -11.10 5.85 6.01
CA ARG A 27 -11.43 5.29 4.69
C ARG A 27 -11.48 6.40 3.63
N GLU A 28 -12.09 7.52 3.97
CA GLU A 28 -12.26 8.68 3.11
C GLU A 28 -10.91 9.33 2.80
N GLY A 29 -10.05 9.48 3.81
CA GLY A 29 -8.69 9.97 3.64
C GLY A 29 -7.84 9.06 2.75
N ALA A 30 -7.93 7.74 2.94
CA ALA A 30 -7.24 6.76 2.11
C ALA A 30 -7.74 6.80 0.65
N GLN A 31 -9.05 6.97 0.44
CA GLN A 31 -9.63 7.15 -0.89
C GLN A 31 -9.13 8.43 -1.57
N ALA A 32 -9.14 9.56 -0.86
CA ALA A 32 -8.63 10.82 -1.38
C ALA A 32 -7.14 10.72 -1.76
N LEU A 33 -6.34 9.98 -0.98
CA LEU A 33 -4.94 9.72 -1.28
C LEU A 33 -4.77 8.86 -2.53
N LYS A 34 -5.55 7.78 -2.65
CA LYS A 34 -5.59 6.93 -3.85
C LYS A 34 -5.89 7.76 -5.10
N ASP A 35 -6.96 8.55 -5.07
CA ASP A 35 -7.41 9.33 -6.22
C ASP A 35 -6.35 10.36 -6.65
N LYS A 36 -5.66 10.96 -5.67
CA LYS A 36 -4.54 11.89 -5.91
C LYS A 36 -3.37 11.22 -6.62
N ILE A 37 -2.98 10.01 -6.22
CA ILE A 37 -1.88 9.26 -6.85
C ILE A 37 -2.26 8.89 -8.29
N GLU A 38 -3.47 8.38 -8.51
CA GLU A 38 -3.93 7.98 -9.83
C GLU A 38 -4.07 9.19 -10.78
N ALA A 39 -4.60 10.32 -10.28
CA ALA A 39 -4.71 11.55 -11.06
C ALA A 39 -3.34 12.09 -11.49
N TYR A 40 -2.37 12.11 -10.56
CA TYR A 40 -1.01 12.59 -10.84
C TYR A 40 -0.35 11.87 -12.03
N TRP A 41 -0.52 10.55 -12.12
CA TRP A 41 0.06 9.75 -13.20
C TRP A 41 -0.78 9.82 -14.48
N ARG A 42 -2.11 9.88 -14.35
CA ARG A 42 -3.02 10.04 -15.49
C ARG A 42 -2.75 11.32 -16.26
N ASP A 43 -2.50 12.43 -15.55
CA ASP A 43 -2.15 13.72 -16.16
C ASP A 43 -0.83 13.66 -16.95
N ARG A 44 0.00 12.64 -16.68
CA ARG A 44 1.27 12.37 -17.36
C ARG A 44 1.15 11.26 -18.42
N GLY A 45 -0.06 10.78 -18.70
CA GLY A 45 -0.33 9.75 -19.69
C GLY A 45 -0.03 8.33 -19.22
N HIS A 46 0.13 8.11 -17.91
CA HIS A 46 0.37 6.79 -17.34
C HIS A 46 -0.86 6.28 -16.58
N ALA A 47 -1.18 5.01 -16.76
CA ALA A 47 -2.16 4.31 -15.94
C ALA A 47 -1.43 3.55 -14.83
N VAL A 48 -1.81 3.82 -13.58
CA VAL A 48 -1.36 3.09 -12.39
C VAL A 48 -2.58 2.55 -11.67
N MET A 49 -2.44 1.39 -11.04
CA MET A 49 -3.50 0.79 -10.24
C MET A 49 -3.14 0.92 -8.77
N VAL A 50 -4.02 1.56 -8.00
CA VAL A 50 -3.88 1.69 -6.55
C VAL A 50 -5.03 0.97 -5.84
N SER A 51 -4.70 0.04 -4.94
CA SER A 51 -5.64 -0.64 -4.06
C SER A 51 -5.54 -0.13 -2.63
N LEU A 52 -6.66 -0.18 -1.92
CA LEU A 52 -6.76 0.17 -0.51
C LEU A 52 -7.06 -1.10 0.29
N GLU A 53 -6.25 -1.37 1.30
CA GLU A 53 -6.45 -2.49 2.22
C GLU A 53 -6.72 -1.94 3.62
N ASN A 54 -7.86 -2.34 4.22
CA ASN A 54 -8.14 -2.01 5.61
C ASN A 54 -7.38 -2.99 6.51
N VAL A 55 -6.36 -2.50 7.19
CA VAL A 55 -5.61 -3.28 8.16
C VAL A 55 -6.09 -2.88 9.55
N GLY A 56 -6.53 -3.88 10.32
CA GLY A 56 -6.97 -3.71 11.69
C GLY A 56 -5.85 -3.21 12.61
N PHE A 57 -6.04 -3.38 13.91
CA PHE A 57 -5.08 -2.90 14.91
C PHE A 57 -3.69 -3.52 14.71
N HIS A 58 -2.67 -2.67 14.54
CA HIS A 58 -1.28 -3.09 14.44
C HIS A 58 -0.49 -2.73 15.71
N PRO A 59 0.09 -3.70 16.46
CA PRO A 59 0.65 -3.47 17.80
C PRO A 59 1.76 -2.41 17.87
N ALA A 60 2.64 -2.37 16.86
CA ALA A 60 3.77 -1.43 16.84
C ALA A 60 3.33 0.04 16.78
N ILE A 61 2.25 0.33 16.03
CA ILE A 61 1.75 1.71 15.84
C ILE A 61 0.56 2.02 16.74
N ARG A 62 0.00 1.02 17.42
CA ARG A 62 -1.15 1.14 18.34
C ARG A 62 -2.38 1.80 17.70
N ALA A 63 -2.61 1.55 16.41
CA ALA A 63 -3.73 2.08 15.65
C ALA A 63 -4.15 1.11 14.53
N ALA A 64 -5.39 1.24 14.07
CA ALA A 64 -5.85 0.71 12.79
C ALA A 64 -5.43 1.66 11.66
N ARG A 65 -5.23 1.15 10.45
CA ARG A 65 -4.79 1.96 9.31
C ARG A 65 -5.32 1.41 8.00
N TYR A 66 -5.43 2.29 7.02
CA TYR A 66 -5.58 1.89 5.62
C TYR A 66 -4.20 1.86 4.97
N GLU A 67 -3.88 0.75 4.33
CA GLU A 67 -2.67 0.60 3.51
C GLU A 67 -2.99 0.91 2.05
N VAL A 68 -2.10 1.68 1.41
CA VAL A 68 -2.16 2.02 -0.01
C VAL A 68 -1.15 1.16 -0.75
N ARG A 69 -1.62 0.35 -1.70
CA ARG A 69 -0.78 -0.54 -2.49
C ARG A 69 -0.86 -0.17 -3.96
N SER A 70 0.31 0.00 -4.59
CA SER A 70 0.42 0.34 -6.01
C SER A 70 1.08 -0.79 -6.78
N ASP A 71 0.71 -0.92 -8.04
CA ASP A 71 1.33 -1.86 -8.98
C ASP A 71 2.62 -1.33 -9.64
N MET A 72 3.01 -0.10 -9.30
CA MET A 72 4.24 0.55 -9.74
C MET A 72 5.49 -0.18 -9.26
N VAL A 73 6.58 -0.10 -10.04
CA VAL A 73 7.88 -0.68 -9.70
C VAL A 73 8.85 0.47 -9.43
N ASN A 74 9.44 0.50 -8.24
CA ASN A 74 10.32 1.59 -7.79
C ASN A 74 9.69 2.99 -7.96
N GLY A 75 8.38 3.09 -7.77
CA GLY A 75 7.62 4.34 -7.94
C GLY A 75 7.33 4.72 -9.39
N MET A 76 7.72 3.91 -10.38
CA MET A 76 7.44 4.15 -11.79
C MET A 76 6.25 3.30 -12.26
N PRO A 77 5.33 3.86 -13.08
CA PRO A 77 4.27 3.09 -13.73
C PRO A 77 4.84 1.95 -14.55
N ARG A 78 4.20 0.79 -14.51
CA ARG A 78 4.55 -0.29 -15.42
C ARG A 78 4.22 0.18 -16.83
N SER A 79 5.23 0.17 -17.70
CA SER A 79 5.04 0.43 -19.12
C SER A 79 3.89 -0.43 -19.63
N ILE A 80 2.86 0.19 -20.22
CA ILE A 80 1.75 -0.53 -20.88
C ILE A 80 2.31 -1.44 -21.99
N VAL A 81 3.48 -1.11 -22.54
CA VAL A 81 4.22 -1.92 -23.52
C VAL A 81 4.86 -3.17 -22.90
N HIS A 82 4.95 -3.25 -21.57
CA HIS A 82 5.52 -4.39 -20.83
C HIS A 82 4.49 -5.08 -19.92
N ALA A 83 3.19 -4.92 -20.21
CA ALA A 83 2.19 -5.84 -19.71
C ALA A 83 2.57 -7.26 -20.17
N LYS A 84 3.29 -7.97 -19.30
CA LYS A 84 3.86 -9.28 -19.52
C LYS A 84 2.73 -10.16 -20.06
N LYS A 85 2.88 -10.67 -21.30
CA LYS A 85 2.13 -11.87 -21.68
C LYS A 85 2.34 -12.88 -20.54
N PRO A 86 1.30 -13.58 -20.06
CA PRO A 86 1.48 -14.59 -19.03
C PRO A 86 2.60 -15.52 -19.50
N ALA A 87 3.64 -15.65 -18.68
CA ALA A 87 4.73 -16.56 -18.98
C ALA A 87 4.11 -17.95 -19.20
N PRO A 88 4.48 -18.68 -20.26
CA PRO A 88 4.05 -20.06 -20.39
C PRO A 88 4.49 -20.81 -19.15
N ALA A 89 3.54 -21.54 -18.54
CA ALA A 89 3.79 -22.32 -17.35
C ALA A 89 4.82 -23.41 -17.65
N ASN A 90 5.86 -23.47 -16.82
CA ASN A 90 6.83 -24.55 -16.67
C ASN A 90 7.55 -25.01 -17.95
N GLU A 91 8.69 -24.40 -18.25
CA GLU A 91 9.82 -25.17 -18.75
C GLU A 91 10.53 -25.77 -17.54
N VAL A 92 10.39 -27.09 -17.38
CA VAL A 92 11.13 -27.89 -16.42
C VAL A 92 12.59 -27.82 -16.83
N TYR A 93 13.40 -27.07 -16.09
CA TYR A 93 14.86 -27.15 -16.21
C TYR A 93 15.28 -28.50 -15.61
N VAL A 94 15.49 -29.48 -16.48
CA VAL A 94 16.18 -30.72 -16.12
C VAL A 94 17.66 -30.37 -16.20
N ASP A 95 18.27 -30.08 -15.06
CA ASP A 95 19.73 -30.12 -14.95
C ASP A 95 20.15 -31.59 -15.09
N ASP A 96 20.62 -31.96 -16.29
CA ASP A 96 21.42 -33.18 -16.48
C ASP A 96 22.76 -32.96 -15.75
N TYR A 97 22.76 -33.19 -14.44
CA TYR A 97 23.98 -33.39 -13.64
C TYR A 97 24.57 -34.77 -13.97
N ASP A 98 25.08 -34.90 -15.20
CA ASP A 98 26.01 -35.97 -15.56
C ASP A 98 27.43 -35.42 -15.41
N GLY A 99 28.08 -35.81 -14.32
CA GLY A 99 29.42 -35.37 -13.98
C GLY A 99 29.98 -36.11 -12.77
N ASP A 100 29.86 -37.43 -12.80
CA ASP A 100 30.67 -38.33 -12.01
C ASP A 100 32.17 -37.98 -12.13
N ASP A 101 32.91 -38.28 -11.06
CA ASP A 101 34.38 -38.36 -10.96
C ASP A 101 35.20 -37.05 -11.04
N LEU A 102 35.56 -36.53 -9.86
CA LEU A 102 36.93 -36.09 -9.58
C LEU A 102 37.29 -36.36 -8.11
N ASP A 103 37.49 -37.63 -7.77
CA ASP A 103 38.48 -38.01 -6.77
C ASP A 103 39.87 -37.73 -7.37
N VAL A 104 40.52 -36.66 -6.92
CA VAL A 104 41.96 -36.48 -7.12
C VAL A 104 42.60 -36.39 -5.74
N GLU A 105 43.35 -37.46 -5.46
CA GLU A 105 44.18 -37.80 -4.30
C GLU A 105 44.97 -36.64 -3.67
#